data_AF-A0A3C2BTJ8-F1
#
_entry.id   AF-A0A3C2BTJ8-F1
#
_cell.length_a   1.000
_cell.length_b   1.000
_cell.length_c   1.000
_cell.angle_alpha   90.00
_cell.angle_beta   90.00
_cell.angle_gamma   90.00
#
_symmetry.space_group_name_H-M   'P 1'
#
loop_
_entity.id
_entity.type
_entity.pdbx_description
1 polymer ?
#
loop_
_entity_poly.entity_id
_entity_poly.type
_entity_poly.pdbx_seq_one_letter_code
_entity_poly.pdbx_strand_id
1 'polypeptide(L)'
;MPEGDSVWRAAAQLHQALAGQTLTASDFRVPRFATLNLAGWTVSEVVPRGKHLLMRVQGPAKTGPGRANDGGAGPGESAEGSASSGRQALTIHSHLKMEGAWQIYPPGGRWRKPAFTARCVLRTAVADAVGFSLGTLEVVRTADEDKIVGHLGP
;
A
#
# COMPACT_ATOMS: atom_id res chain seq x y z
N MET A 1 -20.46 -13.25 -8.28
CA MET A 1 -19.18 -13.24 -7.56
C MET A 1 -18.13 -12.94 -8.59
N PRO A 2 -17.16 -12.03 -8.37
CA PRO A 2 -16.03 -11.88 -9.28
C PRO A 2 -15.33 -13.24 -9.33
N GLU A 3 -15.23 -13.79 -10.53
CA GLU A 3 -14.49 -15.02 -10.81
C GLU A 3 -12.99 -14.77 -10.62
N GLY A 4 -12.18 -15.84 -10.52
CA GLY A 4 -10.72 -15.71 -10.34
C GLY A 4 -10.07 -14.78 -11.36
N ASP A 5 -10.53 -14.83 -12.61
CA ASP A 5 -10.12 -13.97 -13.71
C ASP A 5 -10.37 -12.48 -13.45
N SER A 6 -11.45 -12.14 -12.73
CA SER A 6 -11.77 -10.75 -12.40
C SER A 6 -10.78 -10.16 -11.39
N VAL A 7 -10.37 -10.95 -10.39
CA VAL A 7 -9.38 -10.53 -9.40
C VAL A 7 -7.99 -10.43 -10.03
N TRP A 8 -7.62 -11.40 -10.88
CA TRP A 8 -6.36 -11.37 -11.61
C TRP A 8 -6.23 -10.12 -12.50
N ARG A 9 -7.28 -9.80 -13.28
CA ARG A 9 -7.30 -8.59 -14.13
C ARG A 9 -7.23 -7.31 -13.30
N ALA A 10 -7.97 -7.25 -12.20
CA ALA A 10 -7.94 -6.09 -11.31
C ALA A 10 -6.54 -5.88 -10.72
N ALA A 11 -5.88 -6.96 -10.27
CA ALA A 11 -4.52 -6.90 -9.75
C ALA A 11 -3.52 -6.46 -10.83
N ALA A 12 -3.59 -7.01 -12.05
CA ALA A 12 -2.73 -6.60 -13.15
C ALA A 12 -2.91 -5.12 -13.52
N GLN A 13 -4.16 -4.64 -13.59
CA GLN A 13 -4.46 -3.24 -13.90
C GLN A 13 -3.94 -2.30 -12.81
N LEU A 14 -4.11 -2.66 -11.53
CA LEU A 14 -3.59 -1.89 -10.40
C LEU A 14 -2.06 -1.91 -10.34
N HIS A 15 -1.44 -3.05 -10.61
CA HIS A 15 0.00 -3.18 -10.66
C HIS A 15 0.58 -2.23 -11.72
N GLN A 16 0.03 -2.26 -12.94
CA GLN A 16 0.46 -1.38 -14.02
C GLN A 16 0.33 0.11 -13.67
N ALA A 17 -0.73 0.49 -12.95
CA ALA A 17 -0.97 1.89 -12.60
C ALA A 17 -0.17 2.38 -11.40
N LEU A 18 0.14 1.52 -10.43
CA LEU A 18 0.65 1.94 -9.13
C LEU A 18 2.06 1.45 -8.81
N ALA A 19 2.53 0.34 -9.37
CA ALA A 19 3.84 -0.20 -9.01
C ALA A 19 4.96 0.79 -9.31
N GLY A 20 5.89 0.93 -8.35
CA GLY A 20 6.97 1.92 -8.36
C GLY A 20 6.53 3.35 -8.00
N GLN A 21 5.23 3.64 -7.93
CA GLN A 21 4.73 4.98 -7.61
C GLN A 21 4.76 5.24 -6.11
N THR A 22 5.05 6.49 -5.73
CA THR A 22 4.93 6.96 -4.36
C THR A 22 3.50 7.46 -4.12
N LEU A 23 2.91 7.01 -3.03
CA LEU A 23 1.62 7.48 -2.57
C LEU A 23 1.75 8.94 -2.11
N THR A 24 0.98 9.82 -2.71
CA THR A 24 0.87 11.24 -2.30
C THR A 24 -0.15 11.40 -1.19
N ALA A 25 -1.16 10.53 -1.13
CA ALA A 25 -2.14 10.45 -0.07
C ALA A 25 -2.79 9.06 -0.01
N SER A 26 -3.32 8.72 1.17
CA SER A 26 -4.19 7.55 1.37
C SER A 26 -5.37 7.91 2.27
N ASP A 27 -6.55 7.36 1.98
CA ASP A 27 -7.75 7.48 2.82
C ASP A 27 -8.41 6.10 2.96
N PHE A 28 -8.43 5.59 4.20
CA PHE A 28 -9.06 4.32 4.57
C PHE A 28 -10.39 4.59 5.28
N ARG A 29 -11.50 4.38 4.58
CA ARG A 29 -12.86 4.64 5.08
C ARG A 29 -13.42 3.43 5.81
N VAL A 30 -12.63 2.91 6.74
CA VAL A 30 -12.99 1.84 7.67
C VAL A 30 -12.46 2.22 9.06
N PRO A 31 -13.26 2.09 10.15
CA PRO A 31 -12.89 2.65 11.45
C PRO A 31 -11.49 2.24 11.95
N ARG A 32 -11.09 0.98 11.72
CA ARG A 32 -9.81 0.43 12.16
C ARG A 32 -8.58 1.14 11.58
N PHE A 33 -8.69 1.74 10.40
CA PHE A 33 -7.56 2.37 9.70
C PHE A 33 -7.82 3.85 9.37
N ALA A 34 -8.83 4.47 9.97
CA ALA A 34 -9.25 5.84 9.64
C ALA A 34 -8.13 6.90 9.77
N THR A 35 -7.14 6.66 10.64
CA THR A 35 -5.99 7.56 10.87
C THR A 35 -4.71 7.09 10.17
N LEU A 36 -4.74 5.96 9.48
CA LEU A 36 -3.56 5.43 8.78
C LEU A 36 -3.24 6.32 7.57
N ASN A 37 -2.03 6.85 7.54
CA ASN A 37 -1.52 7.63 6.42
C ASN A 37 -0.27 6.96 5.83
N LEU A 38 -0.36 6.60 4.55
CA LEU A 38 0.71 5.99 3.77
C LEU A 38 1.32 6.98 2.77
N ALA A 39 1.09 8.29 2.91
CA ALA A 39 1.80 9.29 2.12
C ALA A 39 3.33 9.12 2.26
N GLY A 40 4.04 9.19 1.15
CA GLY A 40 5.49 8.93 1.07
C GLY A 40 5.87 7.44 0.98
N TRP A 41 4.91 6.51 1.07
CA TRP A 41 5.17 5.08 0.86
C TRP A 41 5.15 4.74 -0.63
N THR A 42 6.00 3.81 -1.04
CA THR A 42 6.07 3.35 -2.44
C THR A 42 5.28 2.06 -2.59
N VAL A 43 4.39 1.99 -3.59
CA VAL A 43 3.73 0.73 -3.96
C VAL A 43 4.76 -0.13 -4.68
N SER A 44 5.13 -1.26 -4.09
CA SER A 44 6.11 -2.18 -4.68
C SER A 44 5.48 -3.21 -5.59
N GLU A 45 4.30 -3.72 -5.24
CA GLU A 45 3.68 -4.81 -5.97
C GLU A 45 2.17 -4.86 -5.72
N VAL A 46 1.43 -5.43 -6.68
CA VAL A 46 0.00 -5.74 -6.54
C VAL A 46 -0.23 -7.12 -7.14
N VAL A 47 -0.63 -8.08 -6.31
CA VAL A 47 -0.79 -9.47 -6.74
C VAL A 47 -2.15 -10.03 -6.34
N PRO A 48 -2.73 -10.92 -7.16
CA PRO A 48 -3.87 -11.72 -6.77
C PRO A 48 -3.40 -12.95 -5.96
N ARG A 49 -4.19 -13.36 -4.97
CA ARG A 49 -4.03 -14.63 -4.25
C ARG A 49 -5.41 -15.27 -4.08
N GLY A 50 -5.75 -16.21 -4.96
CA GLY A 50 -7.12 -16.70 -5.08
C GLY A 50 -8.10 -15.56 -5.35
N LYS A 51 -9.06 -15.34 -4.44
CA LYS A 51 -10.06 -14.26 -4.53
C LYS A 51 -9.61 -12.94 -3.87
N HIS A 52 -8.37 -12.90 -3.39
CA HIS A 52 -7.82 -11.81 -2.59
C HIS A 52 -6.86 -10.98 -3.44
N LEU A 53 -6.77 -9.69 -3.13
CA LEU A 53 -5.84 -8.76 -3.73
C LEU A 53 -4.90 -8.22 -2.64
N LEU A 54 -3.61 -8.31 -2.90
CA LEU A 54 -2.55 -7.92 -1.98
C LEU A 54 -1.75 -6.81 -2.63
N MET A 55 -1.76 -5.61 -2.03
CA MET A 55 -0.98 -4.47 -2.47
C MET A 55 0.10 -4.18 -1.45
N ARG A 56 1.35 -4.44 -1.84
CA ARG A 56 2.53 -4.35 -0.97
C ARG A 56 3.14 -2.96 -1.10
N VAL A 57 3.30 -2.28 0.02
CA VAL A 57 3.86 -0.94 0.11
C VAL A 57 5.09 -0.92 1.01
N GLN A 58 6.06 -0.09 0.65
CA GLN A 58 7.31 0.09 1.41
C GLN A 58 7.40 1.53 1.92
N GLY A 59 7.65 1.67 3.22
CA GLY A 59 7.78 2.97 3.87
C GLY A 59 8.95 3.77 3.30
N PRO A 60 8.94 5.10 3.44
CA PRO A 60 10.07 5.92 3.01
C PRO A 60 11.35 5.44 3.71
N ALA A 61 12.49 5.51 3.01
CA ALA A 61 13.77 5.32 3.68
C ALA A 61 13.86 6.35 4.81
N LYS A 62 14.22 5.91 6.01
CA LYS A 62 14.58 6.85 7.07
C LYS A 62 15.83 7.57 6.60
N THR A 63 15.68 8.78 6.07
CA THR A 63 16.82 9.69 5.97
C THR A 63 17.25 9.95 7.40
N GLY A 64 18.36 9.36 7.82
CA GLY A 64 19.00 9.72 9.09
C GLY A 64 19.24 11.22 9.14
N PRO A 65 19.35 11.84 10.33
CA PRO A 65 19.63 13.26 10.42
C PRO A 65 20.85 13.57 9.56
N GLY A 66 20.65 14.44 8.56
CA GLY A 66 21.71 14.84 7.65
C GLY A 66 22.86 15.38 8.48
N ARG A 67 24.04 14.76 8.32
CA ARG A 67 25.29 15.28 8.85
C ARG A 67 25.54 16.63 8.18
N ALA A 68 25.09 17.71 8.82
CA ALA A 68 25.59 19.04 8.50
C ALA A 68 27.08 19.02 8.85
N ASN A 69 27.92 19.40 7.89
CA ASN A 69 29.34 19.56 8.11
C ASN A 69 29.56 20.82 8.96
N ASP A 70 29.86 20.65 10.24
CA ASP A 70 30.71 21.57 10.99
C ASP A 70 32.06 20.87 11.23
N GLY A 71 33.13 21.53 10.78
CA GLY A 71 34.49 21.03 10.91
C GLY A 71 34.93 21.03 12.37
N GLY A 72 35.35 19.87 12.87
CA GLY A 72 35.98 19.73 14.17
C GLY A 72 36.67 18.38 14.26
N ALA A 73 38.00 18.37 14.13
CA ALA A 73 38.81 17.18 14.37
C ALA A 73 38.77 16.82 15.86
N GLY A 74 38.35 15.59 16.17
CA GLY A 74 38.48 14.97 17.48
C GLY A 74 38.56 13.45 17.33
N PRO A 75 39.57 12.76 17.89
CA PRO A 75 39.64 11.32 17.86
C PRO A 75 38.90 10.76 19.07
N GLY A 76 38.01 9.80 18.83
CA GLY A 76 37.41 8.97 19.88
C GLY A 76 35.89 8.94 19.83
N GLU A 77 35.35 7.94 19.14
CA GLU A 77 34.41 7.01 19.75
C GLU A 77 34.17 5.85 18.79
N SER A 78 34.44 4.65 19.30
CA SER A 78 34.32 3.38 18.62
C SER A 78 32.88 3.15 18.16
N ALA A 79 32.76 2.77 16.90
CA ALA A 79 31.51 2.49 16.21
C ALA A 79 30.86 1.21 16.74
N GLU A 80 29.89 1.32 17.64
CA GLU A 80 28.96 0.23 17.97
C GLU A 80 27.53 0.76 18.07
N GLY A 81 26.72 0.42 17.06
CA GLY A 81 25.33 0.85 16.96
C GLY A 81 24.69 0.52 15.61
N SER A 82 24.90 -0.71 15.14
CA SER A 82 24.19 -1.26 13.99
C SER A 82 22.70 -1.36 14.32
N ALA A 83 21.92 -0.37 13.89
CA ALA A 83 20.46 -0.45 13.90
C ALA A 83 20.02 -0.71 12.47
N SER A 84 19.51 -1.90 12.20
CA SER A 84 18.82 -2.24 10.96
C SER A 84 17.69 -1.23 10.74
N SER A 85 17.95 -0.19 9.94
CA SER A 85 16.90 0.70 9.43
C SER A 85 16.15 -0.04 8.33
N GLY A 86 15.54 -1.16 8.70
CA GLY A 86 14.71 -1.96 7.81
C GLY A 86 13.58 -1.08 7.29
N ARG A 87 13.49 -0.96 5.97
CA ARG A 87 12.38 -0.29 5.32
C ARG A 87 11.10 -1.01 5.78
N GLN A 88 10.18 -0.26 6.39
CA GLN A 88 8.91 -0.85 6.85
C GLN A 88 8.14 -1.36 5.64
N ALA A 89 7.58 -2.57 5.71
CA ALA A 89 6.78 -3.15 4.65
C ALA A 89 5.39 -3.50 5.19
N LEU A 90 4.36 -2.97 4.52
CA LEU A 90 2.96 -3.25 4.82
C LEU A 90 2.27 -3.84 3.59
N THR A 91 1.20 -4.58 3.81
CA THR A 91 0.33 -5.12 2.79
C THR A 91 -1.09 -4.66 3.04
N ILE A 92 -1.65 -3.96 2.05
CA ILE A 92 -3.07 -3.65 1.99
C ILE A 92 -3.76 -4.86 1.35
N HIS A 93 -4.50 -5.60 2.16
CA HIS A 93 -5.27 -6.76 1.75
C HIS A 93 -6.72 -6.35 1.50
N SER A 94 -7.25 -6.69 0.33
CA SER A 94 -8.67 -6.57 0.05
C SER A 94 -9.28 -7.83 -0.54
N HIS A 95 -10.56 -8.06 -0.24
CA HIS A 95 -11.37 -9.08 -0.89
C HIS A 95 -12.60 -8.40 -1.50
N LEU A 96 -12.82 -8.61 -2.80
CA LEU A 96 -13.86 -7.88 -3.54
C LEU A 96 -15.28 -8.30 -3.12
N LYS A 97 -15.51 -9.56 -2.72
CA LYS A 97 -16.87 -10.14 -2.58
C LYS A 97 -17.71 -9.82 -3.84
N MET A 98 -19.04 -9.77 -3.76
CA MET A 98 -19.91 -9.66 -4.93
C MET A 98 -19.89 -8.29 -5.62
N GLU A 99 -19.76 -7.21 -4.85
CA GLU A 99 -19.96 -5.83 -5.34
C GLU A 99 -18.68 -4.98 -5.33
N GLY A 100 -17.63 -5.48 -4.71
CA GLY A 100 -16.38 -4.76 -4.56
C GLY A 100 -15.65 -4.62 -5.88
N ALA A 101 -15.04 -3.47 -6.08
CA ALA A 101 -14.23 -3.22 -7.27
C ALA A 101 -13.15 -2.18 -6.94
N TRP A 102 -11.98 -2.38 -7.54
CA TRP A 102 -11.00 -1.31 -7.68
C TRP A 102 -11.20 -0.61 -9.02
N GLN A 103 -11.14 0.72 -9.03
CA GLN A 103 -11.14 1.51 -10.26
C GLN A 103 -10.02 2.53 -10.21
N ILE A 104 -9.40 2.76 -11.37
CA ILE A 104 -8.33 3.72 -11.56
C ILE A 104 -8.89 4.95 -12.28
N TYR A 105 -8.46 6.12 -11.82
CA TYR A 105 -8.83 7.42 -12.35
C TYR A 105 -7.57 8.27 -12.58
N PRO A 106 -7.64 9.28 -13.46
CA PRO A 106 -6.63 10.33 -13.51
C PRO A 106 -6.46 11.00 -12.13
N PRO A 107 -5.28 11.54 -11.80
CA PRO A 107 -5.06 12.25 -10.53
C PRO A 107 -6.11 13.35 -10.32
N GLY A 108 -6.82 13.31 -9.18
CA GLY A 108 -7.89 14.28 -8.88
C GLY A 108 -9.14 14.17 -9.78
N GLY A 109 -9.23 13.12 -10.60
CA GLY A 109 -10.36 12.88 -11.50
C GLY A 109 -11.65 12.56 -10.75
N ARG A 110 -12.79 12.90 -11.37
CA ARG A 110 -14.12 12.61 -10.81
C ARG A 110 -14.40 11.11 -10.84
N TRP A 111 -14.87 10.57 -9.71
CA TRP A 111 -15.23 9.17 -9.61
C TRP A 111 -16.58 8.87 -10.27
N ARG A 112 -16.68 7.68 -10.89
CA ARG A 112 -17.92 7.20 -11.51
C ARG A 112 -18.88 6.55 -10.52
N LYS A 113 -18.35 6.04 -9.39
CA LYS A 113 -19.14 5.43 -8.31
C LYS A 113 -19.39 6.43 -7.16
N PRO A 114 -20.49 6.29 -6.40
CA PRO A 114 -20.79 7.18 -5.27
C PRO A 114 -19.70 7.16 -4.21
N ALA A 115 -19.29 8.35 -3.74
CA ALA A 115 -18.16 8.50 -2.82
C ALA A 115 -18.31 7.74 -1.49
N PHE A 116 -19.55 7.57 -0.99
CA PHE A 116 -19.82 6.84 0.24
C PHE A 116 -19.54 5.33 0.13
N THR A 117 -19.47 4.79 -1.10
CA THR A 117 -19.11 3.39 -1.33
C THR A 117 -17.61 3.18 -1.33
N ALA A 118 -16.80 4.24 -1.41
CA ALA A 118 -15.35 4.13 -1.33
C ALA A 118 -14.94 3.64 0.08
N ARG A 119 -14.04 2.66 0.11
CA ARG A 119 -13.47 2.06 1.32
C ARG A 119 -11.96 2.32 1.42
N CYS A 120 -11.29 2.44 0.29
CA CYS A 120 -9.87 2.79 0.22
C CYS A 120 -9.62 3.73 -0.97
N VAL A 121 -8.85 4.77 -0.76
CA VAL A 121 -8.38 5.70 -1.80
C VAL A 121 -6.87 5.77 -1.68
N LEU A 122 -6.17 5.49 -2.77
CA LEU A 122 -4.72 5.58 -2.88
C LEU A 122 -4.39 6.52 -4.02
N ARG A 123 -3.71 7.62 -3.71
CA ARG A 123 -3.34 8.64 -4.70
C ARG A 123 -1.85 8.60 -4.97
N THR A 124 -1.48 8.74 -6.24
CA THR A 124 -0.10 8.88 -6.70
C THR A 124 0.01 10.13 -7.57
N ALA A 125 1.21 10.43 -8.07
CA ALA A 125 1.38 11.51 -9.03
C ALA A 125 0.68 11.25 -10.39
N VAL A 126 0.41 9.98 -10.73
CA VAL A 126 -0.03 9.56 -12.06
C VAL A 126 -1.43 8.94 -12.11
N ALA A 127 -1.95 8.48 -10.97
CA ALA A 127 -3.27 7.87 -10.87
C ALA A 127 -3.86 7.92 -9.45
N ASP A 128 -5.19 7.92 -9.39
CA ASP A 128 -5.98 7.64 -8.18
C ASP A 128 -6.60 6.25 -8.30
N ALA A 129 -6.24 5.34 -7.40
CA ALA A 129 -6.87 4.03 -7.28
C ALA A 129 -7.89 4.03 -6.13
N VAL A 130 -9.14 3.66 -6.43
CA VAL A 130 -10.25 3.71 -5.48
C VAL A 130 -10.92 2.35 -5.38
N GLY A 131 -10.92 1.78 -4.18
CA GLY A 131 -11.61 0.56 -3.82
C GLY A 131 -13.02 0.86 -3.31
N PHE A 132 -14.04 0.46 -4.07
CA PHE A 132 -15.45 0.63 -3.72
C PHE A 132 -16.05 -0.67 -3.20
N SER A 133 -16.93 -0.59 -2.20
CA SER A 133 -17.68 -1.71 -1.61
C SER A 133 -16.83 -2.94 -1.29
N LEU A 134 -15.55 -2.74 -0.91
CA LEU A 134 -14.64 -3.82 -0.58
C LEU A 134 -15.18 -4.61 0.61
N GLY A 135 -15.29 -5.93 0.45
CA GLY A 135 -15.88 -6.80 1.46
C GLY A 135 -15.00 -7.04 2.67
N THR A 136 -13.68 -6.98 2.47
CA THR A 136 -12.64 -6.95 3.51
C THR A 136 -11.59 -5.93 3.09
N LEU A 137 -11.07 -5.18 4.06
CA LEU A 137 -9.95 -4.25 3.88
C LEU A 137 -9.11 -4.27 5.16
N GLU A 138 -7.94 -4.88 5.08
CA GLU A 138 -6.99 -4.99 6.19
C GLU A 138 -5.63 -4.42 5.78
N VAL A 139 -4.89 -3.92 6.76
CA VAL A 139 -3.48 -3.54 6.59
C VAL A 139 -2.65 -4.28 7.61
N VAL A 140 -1.72 -5.10 7.12
CA VAL A 140 -0.84 -5.94 7.94
C VAL A 140 0.62 -5.68 7.58
N ARG A 141 1.57 -6.10 8.43
CA ARG A 141 2.98 -6.14 8.00
C ARG A 141 3.11 -7.17 6.88
N THR A 142 3.93 -6.89 5.87
CA THR A 142 4.14 -7.84 4.76
C THR A 142 4.67 -9.18 5.24
N ALA A 143 5.49 -9.20 6.30
CA ALA A 143 5.95 -10.44 6.93
C ALA A 143 4.84 -11.27 7.62
N ASP A 144 3.66 -10.67 7.86
CA ASP A 144 2.50 -11.33 8.46
C ASP A 144 1.44 -11.70 7.39
N GLU A 145 1.70 -11.49 6.09
CA GLU A 145 0.76 -11.74 4.99
C GLU A 145 0.30 -13.22 4.95
N ASP A 146 1.17 -14.18 5.24
CA ASP A 146 0.80 -15.60 5.25
C ASP A 146 -0.24 -15.95 6.33
N LYS A 147 -0.40 -15.12 7.37
CA LYS A 147 -1.43 -15.35 8.40
C LYS A 147 -2.84 -15.07 7.87
N ILE A 148 -2.97 -14.23 6.85
CA ILE A 148 -4.28 -13.83 6.28
C ILE A 148 -4.64 -14.59 5.00
N VAL A 149 -3.65 -15.09 4.26
CA VAL A 149 -3.88 -15.78 2.97
C VAL A 149 -3.14 -17.12 2.84
N GLY A 150 -2.28 -17.49 3.78
CA GLY A 150 -1.45 -18.71 3.69
C GLY A 150 -2.26 -20.00 3.65
N HIS A 151 -3.50 -19.97 4.18
CA HIS A 151 -4.43 -21.10 4.10
C HIS A 151 -5.04 -21.31 2.69
N LEU A 152 -4.75 -20.46 1.71
CA LEU A 152 -5.32 -20.52 0.36
C LEU A 152 -4.47 -21.33 -0.63
N GLY A 153 -3.31 -21.85 -0.22
CA GLY A 153 -2.36 -22.54 -1.11
C GLY A 153 -1.61 -21.58 -2.06
N PRO A 154 -0.58 -22.07 -2.79
CA PRO A 154 0.17 -21.29 -3.77
C PRO A 154 -0.68 -20.78 -4.94
#